data_AF-A0A5N5FIX6-F1
#
_entry.id   AF-A0A5N5FIX6-F1
#
_cell.length_a   1.000
_cell.length_b   1.000
_cell.length_c   1.000
_cell.angle_alpha   90.00
_cell.angle_beta   90.00
_cell.angle_gamma   90.00
#
_symmetry.space_group_name_H-M   'P 1'
#
loop_
_entity.id
_entity.type
_entity.pdbx_description
1 polymer ?
#
loop_
_entity_poly.entity_id
_entity_poly.type
_entity_poly.pdbx_seq_one_letter_code
_entity_poly.pdbx_strand_id
1 'polypeptide(L)'
;MISSLLLYLKFFPTTEESIDHYNQKRCFDGKGLVQPSQIRYIKYFECILTYFNGENPPGRSWLNTTMMENRKVFTNNDLDGFDKNLDKLRIDD
;
A
#
# COMPACT_ATOMS: atom_id res chain seq x y z
N MET A 1 6.66 -0.65 -4.66
CA MET A 1 6.56 -1.98 -5.31
C MET A 1 7.67 -2.95 -4.94
N ILE A 2 8.63 -2.60 -4.08
CA ILE A 2 9.67 -3.56 -3.62
C ILE A 2 9.04 -4.68 -2.78
N SER A 3 8.12 -4.38 -1.86
CA SER A 3 7.42 -5.42 -1.08
C SER A 3 6.67 -6.42 -1.98
N SER A 4 6.01 -5.97 -3.05
CA SER A 4 5.39 -6.88 -4.02
C SER A 4 6.42 -7.79 -4.72
N LEU A 5 7.59 -7.27 -5.10
CA LEU A 5 8.66 -8.09 -5.67
C LEU A 5 9.16 -9.14 -4.66
N LEU A 6 9.32 -8.78 -3.39
CA LEU A 6 9.75 -9.69 -2.34
C LEU A 6 8.75 -10.84 -2.13
N LEU A 7 7.45 -10.56 -2.25
CA LEU A 7 6.39 -11.58 -2.25
C LEU A 7 6.48 -12.48 -3.48
N TYR A 8 6.64 -11.90 -4.67
CA TYR A 8 6.75 -12.66 -5.92
C TYR A 8 7.92 -13.66 -5.91
N LEU A 9 9.06 -13.23 -5.39
CA LEU A 9 10.27 -14.06 -5.24
C LEU A 9 10.19 -15.04 -4.07
N LYS A 10 9.06 -15.06 -3.34
CA LYS A 10 8.82 -15.94 -2.18
C LYS A 10 9.84 -15.77 -1.05
N PHE A 11 10.41 -14.58 -0.89
CA PHE A 11 11.29 -14.27 0.24
C PHE A 11 10.51 -14.14 1.56
N PHE A 12 9.23 -13.76 1.47
CA PHE A 12 8.34 -13.68 2.61
C PHE A 12 7.00 -14.35 2.29
N PRO A 13 6.40 -15.08 3.25
CA PRO A 13 5.11 -15.74 3.10
C PRO A 13 3.92 -14.78 3.15
N THR A 14 4.05 -13.61 3.80
CA THR A 14 2.94 -12.68 4.04
C THR A 14 3.28 -11.24 3.64
N THR A 15 2.23 -10.48 3.26
CA THR A 15 2.36 -9.04 2.98
C THR A 15 2.93 -8.25 4.16
N GLU A 16 2.54 -8.60 5.39
CA GLU A 16 2.93 -7.87 6.60
C GLU A 16 4.44 -7.99 6.86
N GLU A 17 4.99 -9.21 6.80
CA GLU A 17 6.43 -9.44 6.97
C GLU A 17 7.26 -8.72 5.90
N SER A 18 6.78 -8.73 4.65
CA SER A 18 7.46 -8.04 3.55
C SER A 18 7.47 -6.52 3.71
N ILE A 19 6.36 -5.94 4.17
CA ILE A 19 6.24 -4.50 4.44
C ILE A 19 7.11 -4.11 5.63
N ASP A 20 7.08 -4.88 6.72
CA ASP A 20 7.87 -4.61 7.91
C ASP A 20 9.37 -4.67 7.62
N HIS A 21 9.82 -5.69 6.89
CA HIS A 21 11.22 -5.78 6.46
C HIS A 21 11.62 -4.59 5.59
N TYR A 22 10.78 -4.21 4.62
CA TYR A 22 11.05 -3.04 3.78
C TYR A 22 11.13 -1.75 4.61
N ASN A 23 10.20 -1.56 5.54
CA ASN A 23 10.11 -0.37 6.37
C ASN A 23 11.32 -0.21 7.29
N GLN A 24 11.75 -1.28 7.96
CA GLN A 24 12.94 -1.27 8.82
C GLN A 24 14.21 -0.97 8.04
N LYS A 25 14.32 -1.43 6.79
CA LYS A 25 15.49 -1.18 5.94
C LYS A 25 15.49 0.22 5.34
N ARG A 26 14.31 0.82 5.11
CA ARG A 26 14.18 2.09 4.37
C ARG A 26 14.18 3.33 5.26
N CYS A 27 13.59 3.23 6.46
CA CYS A 27 13.40 4.36 7.36
C CYS A 27 13.79 3.98 8.80
N PHE A 28 14.50 4.86 9.48
CA PHE A 28 14.91 4.66 10.88
C PHE A 28 13.72 4.53 11.85
N ASP A 29 12.58 5.14 11.52
CA ASP A 29 11.35 5.09 12.30
C ASP A 29 10.43 3.91 11.94
N GLY A 30 10.82 3.10 10.95
CA GLY A 30 10.00 1.98 10.45
C GLY A 30 8.71 2.40 9.75
N LYS A 31 8.57 3.65 9.30
CA LYS A 31 7.35 4.18 8.67
C LYS A 31 7.54 4.51 7.19
N GLY A 32 7.92 3.51 6.39
CA GLY A 32 8.07 3.66 4.94
C GLY A 32 6.74 3.57 4.18
N LEU A 33 6.15 2.38 4.14
CA LEU A 33 4.87 2.05 3.51
C LEU A 33 3.72 2.17 4.52
N VAL A 34 3.29 3.41 4.77
CA VAL A 34 2.19 3.70 5.72
C VAL A 34 0.87 4.05 5.03
N GLN A 35 0.89 4.37 3.74
CA GLN A 35 -0.30 4.79 3.03
C GLN A 35 -1.27 3.60 2.84
N PRO A 36 -2.54 3.71 3.28
CA PRO A 36 -3.48 2.58 3.23
C PRO A 36 -3.76 2.05 1.82
N SER A 37 -3.75 2.91 0.80
CA SER A 37 -3.95 2.49 -0.60
C SER A 37 -2.76 1.66 -1.10
N GLN A 38 -1.52 2.05 -0.79
CA GLN A 38 -0.32 1.30 -1.15
C GLN A 38 -0.33 -0.10 -0.50
N ILE A 39 -0.64 -0.17 0.80
CA ILE A 39 -0.77 -1.43 1.53
C ILE A 39 -1.86 -2.31 0.87
N ARG A 40 -2.99 -1.72 0.49
CA ARG A 40 -4.09 -2.42 -0.18
C ARG A 40 -3.66 -3.04 -1.51
N TYR A 41 -2.89 -2.32 -2.33
CA TYR A 41 -2.36 -2.87 -3.58
C TYR A 41 -1.40 -4.05 -3.37
N ILE A 42 -0.62 -4.04 -2.29
CA ILE A 42 0.26 -5.17 -1.96
C ILE A 42 -0.57 -6.39 -1.52
N LYS A 43 -1.61 -6.17 -0.71
CA LYS A 43 -2.55 -7.24 -0.32
C LYS A 43 -3.30 -7.83 -1.53
N TYR A 44 -3.71 -6.99 -2.49
CA TYR A 44 -4.28 -7.49 -3.75
C TYR A 44 -3.29 -8.38 -4.51
N PHE A 45 -2.02 -8.00 -4.54
CA PHE A 45 -0.99 -8.78 -5.21
C PHE A 45 -0.76 -10.14 -4.54
N GLU A 46 -0.72 -10.19 -3.21
CA GLU A 46 -0.69 -11.46 -2.45
C GLU A 46 -1.89 -12.35 -2.79
N CYS A 47 -3.11 -11.80 -2.85
CA CYS A 47 -4.28 -12.55 -3.29
C CYS A 47 -4.14 -13.08 -4.72
N ILE A 48 -3.57 -12.30 -5.64
CA ILE A 48 -3.32 -12.72 -7.02
C ILE A 48 -2.36 -13.91 -7.06
N LEU A 49 -1.27 -13.85 -6.31
CA LEU A 49 -0.30 -14.95 -6.27
C LEU A 49 -0.90 -16.23 -5.66
N THR A 50 -1.70 -16.09 -4.60
CA THR A 50 -2.24 -17.22 -3.85
C THR A 50 -3.45 -17.87 -4.52
N TYR A 51 -4.39 -17.08 -5.04
CA TYR A 51 -5.67 -17.59 -5.56
C TYR A 51 -5.71 -17.70 -7.08
N PHE A 52 -4.90 -16.92 -7.79
CA PHE A 52 -4.88 -16.87 -9.25
C PHE A 52 -3.54 -17.33 -9.83
N ASN A 53 -2.66 -17.92 -9.00
CA ASN A 53 -1.32 -18.37 -9.40
C ASN A 53 -0.49 -17.30 -10.13
N GLY A 54 -0.72 -16.02 -9.83
CA GLY A 54 -0.06 -14.91 -10.51
C GLY A 54 -0.70 -14.47 -11.82
N GLU A 55 -1.79 -15.12 -12.27
CA GLU A 55 -2.56 -14.70 -13.44
C GLU A 55 -3.52 -13.56 -13.11
N ASN A 56 -3.88 -12.78 -14.13
CA ASN A 56 -4.77 -11.65 -13.96
C ASN A 56 -6.20 -12.14 -13.61
N PRO A 57 -6.79 -11.71 -12.47
CA PRO A 57 -8.14 -12.10 -12.09
C PRO A 57 -9.20 -11.71 -13.14
N PRO A 58 -10.25 -12.51 -13.34
CA PRO A 58 -11.29 -12.20 -14.31
C PRO A 58 -12.19 -11.05 -13.82
N GLY A 59 -11.92 -9.82 -14.25
CA GLY A 59 -12.82 -8.66 -14.17
C GLY A 59 -12.91 -7.95 -12.80
N ARG A 60 -13.49 -6.74 -12.81
CA ARG A 60 -13.48 -5.74 -11.72
C ARG A 60 -14.19 -6.17 -10.41
N SER A 61 -14.79 -7.35 -10.35
CA SER A 61 -15.59 -7.83 -9.21
C SER A 61 -14.76 -8.53 -8.13
N TRP A 62 -13.58 -9.09 -8.44
CA TRP A 62 -12.77 -9.78 -7.43
C TRP A 62 -12.09 -8.84 -6.43
N LEU A 63 -11.94 -7.57 -6.80
CA LEU A 63 -11.40 -6.54 -5.91
C LEU A 63 -12.46 -5.98 -4.95
N ASN A 64 -13.58 -6.69 -4.77
CA ASN A 64 -14.56 -6.38 -3.72
C ASN A 64 -13.81 -6.25 -2.40
N THR A 65 -13.95 -5.08 -1.81
CA THR A 65 -13.14 -4.55 -0.72
C THR A 65 -13.59 -5.10 0.63
N THR A 66 -13.85 -6.41 0.73
CA THR A 66 -14.29 -7.06 1.97
C THR A 66 -13.19 -7.19 3.03
N MET A 67 -11.98 -6.69 2.77
CA MET A 67 -11.04 -6.27 3.82
C MET A 67 -11.42 -4.88 4.38
N MET A 68 -12.72 -4.63 4.62
CA MET A 68 -13.29 -3.38 5.15
C MET A 68 -14.00 -3.57 6.50
N GLU A 69 -13.56 -4.50 7.34
CA GLU A 69 -14.06 -4.54 8.74
C GLU A 69 -13.69 -3.25 9.51
N ASN A 70 -12.70 -2.46 9.02
CA ASN A 70 -12.23 -1.23 9.64
C ASN A 70 -12.45 0.04 8.77
N ARG A 71 -13.61 0.18 8.12
CA ARG A 71 -13.93 1.40 7.35
C ARG A 71 -14.21 2.59 8.27
N LYS A 72 -13.20 3.44 8.53
CA LYS A 72 -13.49 4.85 8.87
C LYS A 72 -13.95 5.55 7.59
N VAL A 73 -15.17 6.07 7.59
CA VAL A 73 -15.65 6.94 6.52
C VAL A 73 -14.91 8.26 6.66
N PHE A 74 -13.90 8.48 5.82
CA PHE A 74 -13.24 9.77 5.72
C PHE A 74 -14.20 10.74 5.01
N THR A 75 -14.51 11.83 5.68
CA THR A 75 -15.32 12.94 5.17
C THR A 75 -14.45 13.89 4.35
N ASN A 76 -15.05 14.77 3.55
CA ASN A 76 -14.30 15.72 2.72
C ASN A 76 -13.28 16.55 3.53
N ASN A 77 -13.55 16.78 4.82
CA ASN A 77 -12.68 17.53 5.73
C ASN A 77 -11.37 16.78 6.08
N ASP A 78 -11.30 15.47 5.85
CA ASP A 78 -10.11 14.65 6.12
C ASP A 78 -9.10 14.65 4.94
N LEU A 79 -9.48 15.27 3.82
CA LEU A 79 -8.67 15.37 2.60
C LEU A 79 -7.90 16.70 2.47
N ASP A 80 -8.17 17.68 3.33
CA ASP A 80 -7.60 19.05 3.26
C ASP A 80 -6.13 19.16 3.73
N GLY A 81 -5.46 18.03 3.98
CA GLY A 81 -4.10 17.98 4.52
C GLY A 81 -2.98 17.79 3.49
N PHE A 82 -3.30 17.46 2.23
CA PHE A 82 -2.27 17.05 1.26
C PHE A 82 -1.60 18.21 0.51
N ASP A 83 -2.13 19.43 0.56
CA ASP A 83 -1.73 20.52 -0.34
C ASP A 83 -1.23 21.80 0.37
N LYS A 84 -0.36 21.67 1.38
CA LYS A 84 0.18 22.87 2.09
C LYS A 84 1.70 23.02 2.10
N ASN A 85 2.44 22.21 1.35
CA ASN A 85 3.90 22.32 1.30
C ASN A 85 4.51 22.43 -0.11
N LEU A 86 3.70 22.50 -1.17
CA LEU A 86 4.24 22.73 -2.52
C LEU A 86 4.42 24.23 -2.85
N ASP A 87 3.72 25.12 -2.15
CA ASP A 87 3.81 26.59 -2.38
C ASP A 87 4.89 27.30 -1.55
N LYS A 88 5.65 26.60 -0.70
CA LYS A 88 6.70 27.22 0.15
C LYS A 88 8.13 27.08 -0.37
N LEU A 89 8.34 26.53 -1.56
CA LEU A 89 9.68 26.35 -2.13
C LEU A 89 9.96 27.20 -3.39
N ARG A 90 9.16 28.24 -3.62
CA ARG A 90 9.33 29.09 -4.81
C ARG A 90 8.92 30.53 -4.58
N ILE A 91 9.56 31.24 -3.64
CA ILE A 91 9.97 32.66 -3.76
C ILE A 91 11.06 32.89 -2.72
N ASP A 92 12.31 32.98 -3.16
CA ASP A 92 13.39 33.77 -2.56
C ASP A 92 14.44 33.93 -3.69
N ASP A 93 14.21 34.93 -4.54
CA ASP A 93 15.18 35.69 -5.35
C ASP A 93 14.43 36.88 -6.00
#